data_AF-A0A962TS83-F1
#
_entry.id   AF-A0A962TS83-F1
#
_cell.length_a   1.000
_cell.length_b   1.000
_cell.length_c   1.000
_cell.angle_alpha   90.00
_cell.angle_beta   90.00
_cell.angle_gamma   90.00
#
_symmetry.space_group_name_H-M   'P 1'
#
loop_
_entity.id
_entity.type
_entity.pdbx_description
1 polymer ?
#
loop_
_entity_poly.entity_id
_entity_poly.type
_entity_poly.pdbx_seq_one_letter_code
_entity_poly.pdbx_strand_id
1 'polypeptide(L)' 'MIPPRLMSLEDMMSYINEDELMEVTPKSLRLRKKFLCPHERKKASRAAG' A
#
# COMPACT_ATOMS: atom_id res chain seq x y z
N MET A 1 12.36 21.19 2.22
CA MET A 1 11.96 19.85 1.71
C MET A 1 12.12 18.87 2.85
N ILE A 2 11.07 18.15 3.23
CA ILE A 2 11.13 17.17 4.34
C ILE A 2 11.71 15.87 3.77
N PRO A 3 12.71 15.24 4.43
CA PRO A 3 13.30 14.01 3.93
C PRO A 3 12.29 12.84 3.98
N PRO A 4 12.35 11.91 3.01
CA PRO A 4 11.48 10.74 3.00
C PRO A 4 11.77 9.84 4.21
N ARG A 5 10.72 9.26 4.78
CA ARG A 5 10.85 8.26 5.84
C ARG A 5 11.30 6.94 5.22
N LEU A 6 12.49 6.48 5.61
CA LEU A 6 12.94 5.13 5.31
C LEU A 6 12.26 4.16 6.27
N MET A 7 11.65 3.12 5.73
CA MET A 7 10.99 2.05 6.48
C MET A 7 11.65 0.73 6.16
N SER A 8 11.83 -0.13 7.16
CA SER A 8 12.25 -1.50 6.94
C SER A 8 11.12 -2.36 6.39
N LEU A 9 11.42 -3.59 5.97
CA LEU A 9 10.40 -4.55 5.52
C LEU A 9 9.37 -4.83 6.63
N GLU A 10 9.84 -5.03 7.86
CA GLU A 10 8.99 -5.31 9.02
C GLU A 10 8.11 -4.11 9.38
N ASP A 11 8.66 -2.89 9.32
CA ASP A 11 7.88 -1.67 9.52
C ASP A 11 6.77 -1.55 8.46
N MET A 12 7.08 -1.83 7.19
CA MET A 12 6.07 -1.80 6.14
C MET A 12 5.00 -2.89 6.32
N MET A 13 5.37 -4.07 6.84
CA MET A 13 4.43 -5.17 7.06
C MET A 13 3.48 -4.87 8.21
N SER A 14 3.94 -4.16 9.25
CA SER A 14 3.06 -3.70 10.34
C SER A 14 2.19 -2.51 9.94
N TYR A 15 2.61 -1.73 8.96
CA TYR A 15 1.90 -0.53 8.51
C TYR A 15 0.81 -0.79 7.46
N ILE A 16 0.86 -1.93 6.77
CA ILE A 16 -0.04 -2.20 5.64
C ILE A 16 -1.49 -2.45 6.06
N ASN A 17 -2.44 -1.89 5.31
CA ASN A 17 -3.88 -2.12 5.51
C ASN A 17 -4.44 -3.20 4.56
N GLU A 18 -5.66 -3.67 4.82
CA GLU A 18 -6.33 -4.71 4.00
C GLU A 18 -6.57 -4.30 2.54
N ASP A 19 -6.68 -2.99 2.26
CA ASP A 19 -6.85 -2.43 0.92
C ASP A 19 -5.52 -2.05 0.24
N GLU A 20 -4.40 -2.42 0.87
CA GLU A 20 -3.04 -2.12 0.43
C GLU A 20 -2.25 -3.40 0.14
N LEU A 21 -1.21 -3.26 -0.69
CA LEU A 21 -0.29 -4.30 -1.11
C LEU A 21 1.14 -3.77 -1.00
N MET A 22 2.04 -4.64 -0.57
CA MET A 22 3.48 -4.36 -0.57
C MET A 22 4.12 -4.97 -1.82
N GLU A 23 4.71 -4.14 -2.66
CA GLU A 23 5.52 -4.56 -3.79
C GLU A 23 6.97 -4.74 -3.31
N VAL A 24 7.41 -6.00 -3.32
CA VAL A 24 8.76 -6.39 -2.90
C VAL A 24 9.59 -6.69 -4.15
N THR A 25 10.68 -5.95 -4.33
CA THR A 25 11.68 -6.21 -5.36
C THR A 25 13.06 -6.25 -4.72
N PRO A 26 14.07 -6.92 -5.31
CA PRO A 26 15.40 -7.00 -4.70
C PRO A 26 16.08 -5.64 -4.45
N LYS A 27 15.66 -4.59 -5.16
CA LYS A 27 16.22 -3.24 -5.07
C LYS A 27 15.33 -2.24 -4.34
N SER A 28 14.05 -2.56 -4.13
CA SER A 28 13.09 -1.59 -3.57
C SER A 28 11.88 -2.25 -2.93
N LEU A 29 11.39 -1.61 -1.87
CA LEU A 29 10.12 -1.90 -1.22
C LEU A 29 9.18 -0.72 -1.45
N ARG A 30 7.94 -0.99 -1.86
CA ARG A 30 6.91 0.05 -2.09
C ARG A 30 5.55 -0.40 -1.56
N LEU A 31 4.83 0.52 -0.93
CA LEU A 31 3.42 0.32 -0.57
C LEU A 31 2.54 0.89 -1.68
N ARG A 32 1.50 0.14 -2.05
CA ARG A 32 0.51 0.54 -3.07
C ARG A 32 -0.89 0.15 -2.65
N LYS A 33 -1.91 0.84 -3.15
CA LYS A 33 -3.30 0.39 -3.01
C LYS A 33 -3.55 -0.84 -3.88
N LYS A 34 -4.36 -1.77 -3.38
CA LYS A 34 -4.82 -2.97 -4.09
C LYS A 34 -5.49 -2.61 -5.41
N PHE A 35 -6.33 -1.59 -5.40
CA PHE A 35 -6.90 -0.98 -6.60
C PHE A 35 -6.23 0.36 -6.87
N LEU A 36 -5.51 0.46 -7.99
CA LEU A 36 -4.84 1.69 -8.38
C LEU A 36 -5.87 2.76 -8.78
N CYS A 37 -6.90 2.35 -9.54
CA CYS A 37 -7.95 3.23 -10.02
C CYS A 37 -8.87 3.68 -8.87
N PRO A 38 -9.09 5.00 -8.70
CA PRO A 38 -9.98 5.52 -7.65
C PRO A 38 -11.42 4.99 -7.75
N HIS A 39 -11.92 4.81 -8.98
CA HIS A 39 -13.29 4.31 -9.20
C HIS A 39 -13.44 2.86 -8.72
N GLU A 40 -12.45 2.01 -9.00
CA GLU A 40 -12.42 0.61 -8.56
C GLU A 40 -12.31 0.52 -7.03
N ARG A 41 -11.51 1.38 -6.39
CA ARG A 41 -11.46 1.50 -4.92
C ARG A 41 -12.84 1.76 -4.33
N LYS A 42 -13.57 2.74 -4.88
CA LYS A 42 -14.93 3.08 -4.40
C LYS A 42 -15.91 1.93 -4.60
N LYS A 43 -15.79 1.19 -5.70
CA LYS A 43 -16.62 0.01 -5.97
C LYS A 43 -16.32 -1.13 -4.99
N ALA A 44 -15.04 -1.43 -4.76
CA ALA A 44 -14.62 -2.49 -3.84
C ALA A 44 -15.03 -2.19 -2.39
N SER A 45 -14.87 -0.94 -1.94
CA SER A 45 -15.30 -0.50 -0.60
C SER A 45 -16.81 -0.66 -0.38
N ARG A 46 -17.63 -0.51 -1.43
CA ARG A 46 -19.09 -0.69 -1.36
C ARG A 46 -19.54 -2.15 -1.41
N ALA A 47 -18.75 -3.03 -1.99
CA ALA A 47 -19.06 -4.46 -2.09
C ALA A 47 -18.67 -5.24 -0.82
N ALA A 48 -17.83 -4.65 0.03
CA ALA A 48 -17.38 -5.23 1.29
C ALA A 48 -18.28 -4.87 2.49
N GLY A 49 -19.35 -4.09 2.27
CA GLY A 49 -20.39 -3.78 3.26
C GLY A 49 -21.73 -4.37 2.85
#